data_AF-A0A4Y2T665-F1
#
_entry.id   AF-A0A4Y2T665-F1
#
_cell.length_a   1.000
_cell.length_b   1.000
_cell.length_c   1.000
_cell.angle_alpha   90.00
_cell.angle_beta   90.00
_cell.angle_gamma   90.00
#
_symmetry.space_group_name_H-M   'P 1'
#
loop_
_entity.id
_entity.type
_entity.pdbx_description
1 polymer ?
#
loop_
_entity_poly.entity_id
_entity_poly.type
_entity_poly.pdbx_seq_one_letter_code
_entity_poly.pdbx_strand_id
1 'polypeptide(L)'
;MLLSSRLPEKIKTPEQLLQFIVSYGDESVFPNLRIALQILLTITTSIARCKKSFSKLELILSYLRASMGQKRLCDLALLSIEKAVTEKTDFNEIINTFASLKERKVYF
;
A
#
# COMPACT_ATOMS: atom_id res chain seq x y z
N MET A 1 33.65 0.69 -21.23
CA MET A 1 33.25 -0.67 -20.79
C MET A 1 33.77 -0.96 -19.37
N LEU A 2 33.55 -0.03 -18.41
CA LEU A 2 34.10 -0.12 -17.03
C LEU A 2 33.13 -0.76 -16.02
N LEU A 3 31.83 -0.73 -16.30
CA LEU A 3 30.79 -1.39 -15.49
C LEU A 3 30.83 -2.91 -15.63
N SER A 4 31.04 -3.42 -16.85
CA SER A 4 31.03 -4.86 -17.14
C SER A 4 32.12 -5.64 -16.40
N SER A 5 33.25 -5.02 -16.06
CA SER A 5 34.37 -5.67 -15.38
C SER A 5 34.30 -5.58 -13.86
N ARG A 6 33.39 -4.76 -13.30
CA ARG A 6 33.27 -4.50 -11.85
C ARG A 6 31.88 -4.79 -11.28
N LEU A 7 30.93 -5.18 -12.12
CA LEU A 7 29.67 -5.72 -11.65
C LEU A 7 29.95 -7.02 -10.88
N PRO A 8 29.46 -7.18 -9.64
CA PRO A 8 29.43 -8.49 -9.03
C PRO A 8 28.60 -9.39 -9.96
N GLU A 9 29.07 -10.62 -10.21
CA GLU A 9 28.48 -11.60 -11.15
C GLU A 9 27.01 -11.99 -10.85
N LYS A 10 26.36 -11.34 -9.87
CA LYS A 10 25.11 -11.76 -9.23
C LYS A 10 24.06 -10.66 -9.03
N ILE A 11 24.08 -9.57 -9.79
CA ILE A 11 22.94 -8.61 -9.77
C ILE A 11 21.79 -9.19 -10.59
N LYS A 12 20.70 -9.59 -9.92
CA LYS A 12 19.49 -10.14 -10.57
C LYS A 12 18.30 -9.18 -10.55
N THR A 13 18.28 -8.24 -9.61
CA THR A 13 17.13 -7.35 -9.39
C THR A 13 17.50 -5.87 -9.55
N PRO A 14 16.56 -5.03 -10.00
CA PRO A 14 16.80 -3.59 -10.14
C PRO A 14 17.14 -2.89 -8.80
N GLU A 15 16.64 -3.43 -7.68
CA GLU A 15 16.94 -2.95 -6.32
C GLU A 15 18.41 -3.18 -5.96
N GLN A 16 18.93 -4.38 -6.22
CA GLN A 16 20.35 -4.71 -6.02
C GLN A 16 21.26 -3.84 -6.90
N LEU A 17 20.82 -3.53 -8.13
CA LEU A 17 21.56 -2.64 -9.02
C LEU A 17 21.60 -1.22 -8.47
N LEU A 18 20.47 -0.69 -7.98
CA LEU A 18 20.41 0.62 -7.36
C LEU A 18 21.29 0.68 -6.10
N GLN A 19 21.25 -0.35 -5.25
CA GLN A 19 22.09 -0.44 -4.05
C GLN A 19 23.58 -0.52 -4.38
N PHE A 20 23.95 -1.22 -5.45
CA PHE A 20 25.32 -1.25 -5.97
C PHE A 20 25.76 0.15 -6.42
N ILE A 21 24.95 0.85 -7.21
CA ILE A 21 25.28 2.21 -7.69
C ILE A 21 25.47 3.19 -6.51
N VAL A 22 24.61 3.10 -5.49
CA VAL A 22 24.70 3.94 -4.29
C VAL A 22 25.95 3.61 -3.45
N SER A 23 26.34 2.34 -3.35
CA SER A 23 27.52 1.90 -2.59
C SER A 23 28.85 2.10 -3.32
N TYR A 24 28.83 2.22 -4.65
CA TYR A 24 30.03 2.37 -5.48
C TYR A 24 30.67 3.78 -5.40
N GLY A 25 29.93 4.79 -4.95
CA GLY A 25 30.45 6.13 -4.63
C GLY A 25 29.83 7.26 -5.43
N ASP A 26 29.82 8.44 -4.80
CA ASP A 26 29.33 9.79 -5.15
C ASP A 26 28.06 9.92 -6.02
N GLU A 27 27.19 10.88 -5.67
CA GLU A 27 25.94 11.23 -6.37
C GLU A 27 26.12 11.49 -7.89
N SER A 28 27.35 11.71 -8.34
CA SER A 28 27.73 11.97 -9.73
C SER A 28 27.93 10.71 -10.60
N VAL A 29 27.96 9.52 -10.01
CA VAL A 29 28.17 8.26 -10.75
C VAL A 29 26.85 7.79 -11.36
N PHE A 30 26.71 7.97 -12.68
CA PHE A 30 25.54 7.63 -13.48
C PHE A 30 24.20 8.21 -12.95
N PRO A 31 24.08 9.54 -12.84
CA PRO A 31 22.89 10.19 -12.24
C PRO A 31 21.60 9.83 -12.97
N ASN A 32 21.64 9.79 -14.31
CA ASN A 32 20.48 9.42 -15.13
C ASN A 32 20.04 7.96 -14.89
N LEU A 33 20.99 7.04 -14.72
CA LEU A 33 20.71 5.62 -14.47
C LEU A 33 20.05 5.43 -13.11
N ARG A 34 20.56 6.11 -12.08
CA ARG A 34 20.00 6.10 -10.73
C ARG A 34 18.57 6.64 -10.72
N ILE A 35 18.33 7.80 -11.33
CA ILE A 35 16.99 8.40 -11.41
C ILE A 35 16.03 7.46 -12.15
N ALA A 36 16.44 6.89 -13.28
CA ALA A 36 15.62 5.94 -14.03
C ALA A 36 15.24 4.70 -13.20
N LEU A 37 16.19 4.13 -12.46
CA LEU A 37 15.94 2.99 -11.57
C LEU A 37 15.01 3.34 -10.40
N GLN A 38 15.17 4.52 -9.81
CA GLN A 38 14.29 5.00 -8.75
C GLN A 38 12.85 5.20 -9.26
N ILE A 39 12.68 5.78 -10.45
CA ILE A 39 11.36 5.95 -11.09
C ILE A 39 10.75 4.57 -11.35
N LEU A 40 11.51 3.65 -11.94
CA LEU A 40 11.04 2.29 -12.21
C LEU A 40 10.54 1.58 -10.95
N LEU A 41 11.33 1.60 -9.87
CA LEU A 41 10.97 0.98 -8.59
C LEU A 41 9.76 1.66 -7.94
N THR A 42 9.66 2.98 -8.02
CA THR A 42 8.51 3.73 -7.47
C THR A 42 7.23 3.40 -8.23
N ILE A 43 7.28 3.34 -9.56
CA ILE A 43 6.12 3.00 -10.39
C ILE A 43 5.68 1.55 -10.11
N THR A 44 6.61 0.60 -10.11
CA THR A 44 6.29 -0.82 -9.89
C THR A 44 5.71 -1.08 -8.51
N THR A 45 6.26 -0.47 -7.46
CA THR A 45 5.72 -0.56 -6.10
C THR A 45 4.34 0.10 -5.97
N SER A 46 4.13 1.25 -6.62
CA SER A 46 2.82 1.92 -6.68
C SER A 46 1.76 1.06 -7.37
N ILE A 47 2.08 0.51 -8.54
CA ILE A 47 1.17 -0.39 -9.28
C ILE A 47 0.81 -1.62 -8.44
N ALA A 48 1.77 -2.22 -7.74
CA ALA A 48 1.52 -3.37 -6.88
C ALA A 48 0.58 -3.02 -5.72
N ARG A 49 0.78 -1.85 -5.07
CA ARG A 49 -0.11 -1.35 -4.00
C ARG A 49 -1.51 -1.09 -4.53
N CYS A 50 -1.64 -0.40 -5.67
CA CYS A 50 -2.92 -0.14 -6.31
C CYS A 50 -3.66 -1.44 -6.65
N LYS A 51 -3.00 -2.43 -7.26
CA LYS A 51 -3.63 -3.73 -7.56
C LYS A 51 -4.14 -4.42 -6.29
N LYS A 52 -3.35 -4.39 -5.20
CA LYS A 52 -3.76 -4.96 -3.92
C LYS A 52 -4.98 -4.24 -3.34
N SER A 53 -5.02 -2.90 -3.37
CA SER A 53 -6.17 -2.12 -2.87
C SER A 53 -7.42 -2.30 -3.74
N PHE A 54 -7.27 -2.30 -5.06
CA PHE A 54 -8.39 -2.52 -5.99
C PHE A 54 -8.99 -3.93 -5.85
N SER A 55 -8.16 -4.96 -5.70
CA SER A 55 -8.66 -6.33 -5.45
C SER A 55 -9.49 -6.41 -4.16
N LYS A 56 -9.09 -5.70 -3.09
CA LYS A 56 -9.91 -5.63 -1.86
C LYS A 56 -11.22 -4.89 -2.08
N LEU A 57 -11.18 -3.79 -2.80
CA LEU A 57 -12.36 -3.00 -3.13
C LEU A 57 -13.36 -3.79 -4.00
N GLU A 58 -12.86 -4.57 -4.96
CA GLU A 58 -13.67 -5.47 -5.79
C GLU A 58 -14.37 -6.55 -4.97
N LEU A 59 -13.68 -7.12 -3.98
CA LEU A 59 -14.24 -8.09 -3.03
C LEU A 59 -15.35 -7.47 -2.17
N ILE A 60 -15.14 -6.25 -1.67
CA ILE A 60 -16.12 -5.49 -0.89
C ILE A 60 -17.36 -5.16 -1.74
N LEU A 61 -17.15 -4.68 -2.98
CA LEU A 61 -18.22 -4.37 -3.91
C LEU A 61 -19.04 -5.62 -4.27
N SER A 62 -18.38 -6.73 -4.58
CA SER A 62 -19.06 -7.96 -5.01
C SER A 62 -19.80 -8.66 -3.88
N TYR A 63 -19.25 -8.62 -2.65
CA TYR A 63 -19.87 -9.29 -1.49
C TYR A 63 -21.01 -8.46 -0.89
N LEU A 64 -20.91 -7.13 -0.85
CA LEU A 64 -21.85 -6.27 -0.11
C LEU A 64 -22.82 -5.47 -0.97
N ARG A 65 -22.76 -5.55 -2.31
CA ARG A 65 -23.53 -4.61 -3.14
C ARG A 65 -24.74 -5.20 -3.85
N ALA A 66 -25.90 -4.85 -3.27
CA ALA A 66 -27.03 -4.27 -4.00
C ALA A 66 -27.50 -2.89 -3.45
N SER A 67 -26.94 -2.31 -2.37
CA SER A 67 -27.54 -1.09 -1.74
C SER A 67 -26.61 -0.04 -1.09
N MET A 68 -25.28 -0.23 -1.00
CA MET A 68 -24.43 0.71 -0.23
C MET A 68 -24.06 2.02 -0.97
N GLY A 69 -24.06 3.14 -0.24
CA GLY A 69 -23.61 4.46 -0.71
C GLY A 69 -22.08 4.65 -0.69
N GLN A 70 -21.58 5.60 -1.49
CA GLN A 70 -20.14 5.78 -1.76
C GLN A 70 -19.29 6.07 -0.51
N LYS A 71 -19.79 6.86 0.43
CA LYS A 71 -19.04 7.21 1.66
C LYS A 71 -18.71 5.96 2.48
N ARG A 72 -19.73 5.15 2.77
CA ARG A 72 -19.58 3.89 3.52
C ARG A 72 -18.69 2.88 2.79
N LEU A 73 -18.71 2.88 1.46
CA LEU A 73 -17.83 2.04 0.64
C LEU A 73 -16.36 2.44 0.82
N CYS A 74 -16.05 3.74 0.70
CA CYS A 74 -14.69 4.23 0.89
C CYS A 74 -14.17 3.94 2.30
N ASP A 75 -14.99 4.16 3.32
CA ASP A 75 -14.63 3.89 4.72
C ASP A 75 -14.31 2.40 4.95
N LEU A 76 -15.13 1.49 4.38
CA LEU A 76 -14.91 0.05 4.52
C LEU A 76 -13.70 -0.44 3.71
N ALA A 77 -13.47 0.14 2.53
CA ALA A 77 -12.28 -0.14 1.72
C ALA A 77 -11.01 0.28 2.46
N LEU A 78 -11.01 1.45 3.11
CA LEU A 78 -9.90 1.92 3.93
C LEU A 78 -9.61 0.95 5.08
N LEU A 79 -10.63 0.57 5.86
CA LEU A 79 -10.49 -0.39 6.96
C LEU A 79 -9.97 -1.76 6.49
N SER A 80 -10.32 -2.18 5.28
CA SER A 80 -9.91 -3.46 4.69
C SER A 80 -8.48 -3.44 4.11
N ILE A 81 -8.03 -2.29 3.62
CA ILE A 81 -6.64 -2.06 3.18
C ILE A 81 -5.73 -2.02 4.42
N GLU A 82 -6.14 -1.27 5.44
CA GLU A 82 -5.44 -1.11 6.71
C GLU A 82 -5.81 -2.17 7.75
N LYS A 83 -6.17 -3.38 7.29
CA LYS A 83 -6.66 -4.47 8.14
C LYS A 83 -5.75 -4.76 9.35
N ALA A 84 -4.43 -4.68 9.18
CA ALA A 84 -3.46 -4.92 10.25
C ALA A 84 -3.52 -3.89 11.39
N VAL A 85 -3.98 -2.67 11.10
CA VAL A 85 -4.25 -1.63 12.11
C VAL A 85 -5.65 -1.84 12.69
N THR A 86 -6.63 -2.09 11.83
CA THR A 86 -8.02 -2.33 12.21
C THR A 86 -8.17 -3.49 13.21
N GLU A 87 -7.41 -4.58 13.03
CA GLU A 87 -7.42 -5.73 13.95
C GLU A 87 -6.86 -5.43 15.34
N LYS A 88 -6.06 -4.36 15.50
CA LYS A 88 -5.53 -3.94 16.81
C LYS A 88 -6.52 -3.08 17.59
N THR A 89 -7.58 -2.62 16.94
CA THR A 89 -8.62 -1.80 17.56
C THR A 89 -9.62 -2.69 18.28
N ASP A 90 -10.04 -2.32 19.49
CA ASP A 90 -11.08 -3.06 20.20
C ASP A 90 -12.46 -2.73 19.65
N PHE A 91 -13.00 -3.65 18.84
CA PHE A 91 -14.35 -3.51 18.30
C PHE A 91 -15.42 -3.46 19.39
N ASN A 92 -15.21 -4.09 20.55
CA ASN A 92 -16.20 -4.09 21.62
C ASN A 92 -16.34 -2.69 22.23
N GLU A 93 -15.23 -1.97 22.41
CA GLU A 93 -15.24 -0.59 22.87
C GLU A 93 -15.97 0.33 21.86
N ILE A 94 -15.69 0.15 20.57
CA ILE A 94 -16.37 0.89 19.49
C ILE A 94 -17.87 0.59 19.49
N ILE A 95 -18.27 -0.68 19.61
CA ILE A 95 -19.68 -1.05 19.67
C ILE A 95 -20.37 -0.43 20.89
N ASN A 96 -19.73 -0.47 22.07
CA ASN A 96 -20.26 0.08 23.30
C ASN A 96 -20.39 1.62 23.24
N THR A 97 -19.40 2.31 22.68
CA THR A 97 -19.47 3.77 22.46
C THR A 97 -20.58 4.13 21.48
N PHE A 98 -20.70 3.43 20.35
CA PHE A 98 -21.82 3.61 19.42
C PHE A 98 -23.18 3.31 20.06
N ALA A 99 -23.28 2.27 20.89
CA ALA A 99 -24.51 1.93 21.61
C ALA A 99 -24.90 3.03 22.61
N SER A 100 -23.93 3.57 23.35
CA SER A 100 -24.15 4.67 24.30
C SER A 100 -24.60 5.97 23.60
N LEU A 101 -24.05 6.28 22.43
CA LEU A 101 -24.45 7.42 21.60
C LEU A 101 -25.83 7.24 20.96
N LYS A 102 -26.28 6.00 20.80
CA LYS A 102 -27.55 5.64 20.17
C LYS A 102 -28.66 5.37 21.20
N GLU A 103 -28.60 5.98 22.39
CA GLU A 103 -29.76 6.15 23.27
C GLU A 103 -30.81 7.08 22.61
N ARG A 104 -31.39 6.67 21.48
CA ARG A 104 -32.77 7.03 21.15
C ARG A 104 -33.65 5.98 21.81
N LYS A 105 -33.91 6.17 23.10
CA LYS A 105 -35.02 5.49 23.78
C LYS A 105 -36.30 5.96 23.09
N VAL A 106 -36.81 5.17 22.15
CA VAL A 106 -38.20 5.27 21.72
C VAL A 106 -39.01 4.72 22.88
N TYR A 107 -39.49 5.62 23.74
CA TYR A 107 -40.53 5.27 24.70
C TYR A 107 -41.82 5.09 23.90
N PHE A 108 -42.37 3.88 23.96
CA PHE A 108 -43.73 3.58 23.52
C PHE A 108 -44.73 4.07 24.56
#